data_AF-A0A4Q5R4A0-F1
#
_entry.id   AF-A0A4Q5R4A0-F1
#
_cell.length_a   1.000
_cell.length_b   1.000
_cell.length_c   1.000
_cell.angle_alpha   90.00
_cell.angle_beta   90.00
_cell.angle_gamma   90.00
#
_symmetry.space_group_name_H-M   'P 1'
#
loop_
_entity.id
_entity.type
_entity.pdbx_description
1 polymer ?
#
loop_
_entity_poly.entity_id
_entity_poly.type
_entity_poly.pdbx_seq_one_letter_code
_entity_poly.pdbx_strand_id
1 'polypeptide(L)' 'LPVARVLWKVHPDMKTGLAAWILAGGAHHTGYSQNLTSEYLEDFAEMAGIEYLIIDEDTKLRTFKNEIRFNEVAFKG' A
#
# COMPACT_ATOMS: atom_id res chain seq x y z
N LEU A 1 -9.97 -26.75 -6.59
CA LEU A 1 -9.56 -27.29 -5.27
C LEU A 1 -10.31 -26.51 -4.18
N PRO A 2 -10.91 -27.13 -3.16
CA PRO A 2 -11.79 -26.41 -2.22
C PRO A 2 -10.95 -25.80 -1.09
N VAL A 3 -10.53 -24.55 -1.27
CA VAL A 3 -9.90 -23.75 -0.22
C VAL A 3 -10.77 -22.53 0.09
N ALA A 4 -10.75 -22.07 1.35
CA ALA A 4 -11.39 -20.81 1.71
C ALA A 4 -10.79 -19.67 0.88
N ARG A 5 -11.62 -18.71 0.48
CA ARG A 5 -11.22 -17.58 -0.35
C ARG A 5 -11.94 -16.32 0.09
N VAL A 6 -11.26 -15.20 -0.06
CA VAL A 6 -11.84 -13.86 0.09
C VAL A 6 -11.74 -13.15 -1.26
N LEU A 7 -12.73 -12.30 -1.54
CA LEU A 7 -12.77 -11.44 -2.72
C LEU A 7 -12.91 -10.01 -2.24
N TRP A 8 -12.20 -9.10 -2.89
CA TRP A 8 -12.29 -7.68 -2.60
C TRP A 8 -12.16 -6.89 -3.91
N LYS A 9 -12.65 -5.66 -3.90
CA LYS A 9 -12.42 -4.71 -4.97
C LYS A 9 -11.22 -3.87 -4.59
N VAL A 10 -10.21 -3.84 -5.47
CA VAL A 10 -9.03 -3.00 -5.29
C VAL A 10 -9.40 -1.54 -5.57
N HIS A 11 -9.01 -0.65 -4.67
CA HIS A 11 -9.10 0.80 -4.86
C HIS A 11 -7.81 1.36 -5.50
N PRO A 12 -7.91 2.47 -6.25
CA PRO A 12 -9.16 3.11 -6.69
C PRO A 12 -9.85 2.29 -7.79
N ASP A 13 -9.06 1.50 -8.52
CA ASP A 13 -9.49 0.48 -9.46
C ASP A 13 -8.39 -0.59 -9.61
N MET A 14 -8.74 -1.74 -10.20
CA MET A 14 -7.81 -2.88 -10.33
C MET A 14 -6.52 -2.53 -11.08
N LYS A 15 -6.59 -1.70 -12.12
CA LYS A 15 -5.42 -1.36 -12.95
C LYS A 15 -4.50 -0.40 -12.19
N THR A 16 -5.08 0.61 -11.53
CA THR A 16 -4.34 1.62 -10.80
C THR A 16 -3.73 1.06 -9.52
N GLY A 17 -4.51 0.38 -8.69
CA GLY A 17 -4.02 -0.18 -7.43
C GLY A 17 -2.96 -1.27 -7.64
N LEU A 18 -3.13 -2.15 -8.63
CA LEU A 18 -2.11 -3.16 -8.95
C LEU A 18 -0.82 -2.52 -9.50
N ALA A 19 -0.94 -1.50 -10.35
CA ALA A 19 0.24 -0.79 -10.85
C ALA A 19 1.00 -0.08 -9.72
N ALA A 20 0.29 0.57 -8.80
CA ALA A 20 0.89 1.19 -7.62
C ALA A 20 1.60 0.15 -6.74
N TRP A 21 0.96 -0.99 -6.47
CA TRP A 21 1.55 -2.09 -5.69
C TRP A 21 2.84 -2.62 -6.31
N ILE A 22 2.85 -2.86 -7.63
CA ILE A 22 4.04 -3.32 -8.35
C ILE A 22 5.15 -2.25 -8.33
N LEU A 23 4.79 -0.97 -8.50
CA LEU A 23 5.76 0.13 -8.46
C LEU A 23 6.43 0.27 -7.08
N ALA A 24 5.67 0.07 -6.00
CA ALA A 24 6.19 0.06 -4.64
C ALA A 24 6.94 -1.25 -4.27
N GLY A 25 6.97 -2.24 -5.16
CA GLY A 25 7.62 -3.53 -4.90
C GLY A 25 6.88 -4.41 -3.89
N GLY A 26 5.55 -4.24 -3.75
CA GLY A 26 4.74 -4.98 -2.78
C GLY A 26 4.74 -6.50 -2.98
N ALA A 27 4.70 -7.25 -1.88
CA ALA A 27 4.75 -8.71 -1.89
C ALA A 27 3.44 -9.36 -2.42
N HIS A 28 3.50 -10.65 -2.77
CA HIS A 28 2.33 -11.45 -3.13
C HIS A 28 1.59 -12.01 -1.91
N HIS A 29 2.26 -12.12 -0.76
CA HIS A 29 1.66 -12.44 0.53
C HIS A 29 1.32 -11.15 1.26
N THR A 30 0.13 -11.11 1.86
CA THR A 30 -0.40 -9.93 2.57
C THR A 30 -1.09 -10.35 3.87
N GLY A 31 -1.18 -9.41 4.81
CA GLY A 31 -2.11 -9.50 5.93
C GLY A 31 -3.45 -8.88 5.54
N TYR A 32 -4.54 -9.65 5.62
CA TYR A 32 -5.89 -9.14 5.38
C TYR A 32 -6.58 -8.86 6.72
N SER A 33 -7.16 -7.66 6.88
CA SER A 33 -7.87 -7.25 8.09
C SER A 33 -9.19 -6.55 7.77
N GLN A 34 -10.22 -6.84 8.56
CA GLN A 34 -11.50 -6.12 8.57
C GLN A 34 -11.63 -5.20 9.80
N ASN A 35 -10.68 -5.27 10.73
CA ASN A 35 -10.73 -4.59 12.03
C ASN A 35 -9.75 -3.41 12.11
N LEU A 36 -8.69 -3.41 11.29
CA LEU A 36 -7.69 -2.37 11.26
C LEU A 36 -7.98 -1.39 10.11
N THR A 37 -7.80 -0.09 10.37
CA THR A 37 -7.83 0.97 9.37
C THR A 37 -6.41 1.26 8.86
N SER A 38 -6.30 2.03 7.78
CA SER A 38 -5.02 2.53 7.26
C SER A 38 -4.28 3.40 8.27
N GLU A 39 -5.02 4.25 9.01
CA GLU A 39 -4.50 5.14 10.06
C GLU A 39 -3.68 4.36 11.11
N TYR A 40 -4.16 3.20 11.57
CA TYR A 40 -3.39 2.38 12.52
C TYR A 40 -2.05 1.87 11.96
N LEU A 41 -1.97 1.63 10.64
CA LEU A 41 -0.72 1.19 10.01
C LEU A 41 0.22 2.37 9.75
N GLU A 42 -0.33 3.55 9.47
CA GLU A 42 0.43 4.80 9.36
C GLU A 42 1.06 5.17 10.70
N ASP A 43 0.27 5.17 11.79
CA ASP A 43 0.75 5.40 13.16
C ASP A 43 1.87 4.42 13.53
N PHE A 44 1.69 3.13 13.21
CA PHE A 44 2.70 2.11 13.48
C PHE A 44 4.00 2.39 12.71
N ALA A 45 3.89 2.76 11.43
CA ALA A 45 5.06 3.06 10.61
C ALA A 45 5.82 4.28 11.11
N GLU A 46 5.10 5.32 11.58
CA GLU A 46 5.70 6.50 12.21
C GLU A 46 6.43 6.13 13.51
N MET A 47 5.80 5.37 14.40
CA MET A 47 6.42 4.90 15.65
C MET A 47 7.68 4.06 15.40
N ALA A 48 7.66 3.23 14.35
CA ALA A 48 8.77 2.37 13.97
C ALA A 48 9.84 3.08 13.13
N GLY A 49 9.58 4.30 12.65
CA GLY A 49 10.49 5.04 11.78
C GLY A 49 10.69 4.38 10.42
N ILE A 50 9.66 3.75 9.85
CA ILE A 50 9.71 3.08 8.54
C ILE A 50 8.82 3.80 7.51
N GLU A 51 9.14 3.64 6.23
CA GLU A 51 8.35 4.20 5.14
C GLU A 51 6.91 3.64 5.15
N TYR A 52 5.94 4.53 4.91
CA TYR A 52 4.54 4.19 4.67
C TYR A 52 4.07 4.72 3.31
N LEU A 53 3.35 3.88 2.57
CA LEU A 53 2.71 4.22 1.30
C LEU A 53 1.28 3.70 1.31
N ILE A 54 0.31 4.57 1.04
CA ILE A 54 -1.11 4.23 0.97
C ILE A 54 -1.60 4.08 -0.47
N ILE A 55 -2.39 3.04 -0.73
CA ILE A 55 -3.11 2.84 -1.99
C ILE A 55 -4.61 2.76 -1.67
N ASP A 56 -5.35 3.77 -2.09
CA ASP A 56 -6.74 4.03 -1.74
C ASP A 56 -7.51 4.69 -2.92
N GLU A 57 -8.70 5.22 -2.66
CA GLU A 57 -9.55 5.90 -3.63
C GLU A 57 -8.92 7.13 -4.30
N ASP A 58 -8.00 7.82 -3.62
CA ASP A 58 -7.40 9.07 -4.10
C ASP A 58 -6.06 8.85 -4.82
N THR A 59 -5.59 7.61 -4.87
CA THR A 59 -4.30 7.24 -5.45
C THR A 59 -4.21 7.57 -6.94
N LYS A 60 -3.24 8.42 -7.28
CA LYS A 60 -2.88 8.77 -8.67
C LYS A 60 -1.44 8.36 -8.94
N LEU A 61 -1.23 7.47 -9.91
CA LEU A 61 0.10 6.89 -10.21
C LEU A 61 1.22 7.92 -10.40
N ARG A 62 0.90 9.11 -10.93
CA ARG A 62 1.90 10.17 -11.09
C ARG A 62 2.38 10.71 -9.74
N THR A 63 1.47 10.95 -8.81
CA THR A 63 1.77 11.44 -7.47
C THR A 63 2.44 10.34 -6.65
N PHE A 64 1.89 9.12 -6.68
CA PHE A 64 2.44 7.96 -5.98
C PHE A 64 3.90 7.66 -6.36
N LYS A 65 4.24 7.76 -7.66
CA LYS A 65 5.65 7.63 -8.11
C LYS A 65 6.57 8.71 -7.56
N ASN A 66 6.05 9.91 -7.32
CA ASN A 66 6.84 10.98 -6.72
C ASN A 66 7.01 10.75 -5.22
N GLU A 67 5.97 10.28 -4.51
CA GLU A 67 6.04 9.90 -3.10
C GLU A 67 7.13 8.86 -2.87
N ILE A 68 7.16 7.76 -3.64
CA ILE A 68 8.24 6.75 -3.56
C ILE A 68 9.64 7.41 -3.73
N ARG A 69 9.80 8.31 -4.69
CA ARG A 69 11.10 8.98 -4.94
C ARG A 69 11.49 9.93 -3.80
N PHE A 70 10.53 10.60 -3.20
CA PHE A 70 10.79 11.50 -2.08
C PHE A 70 11.11 10.72 -0.82
N ASN A 71 10.34 9.66 -0.55
CA ASN A 71 10.57 8.76 0.57
C ASN A 71 11.90 8.03 0.46
N GLU A 72 12.30 7.57 -0.73
CA GLU A 72 13.63 6.97 -0.97
C GLU A 72 14.78 7.90 -0.54
N VAL A 73 14.60 9.22 -0.63
CA VAL A 73 15.58 10.20 -0.14
C VAL A 73 15.44 10.43 1.36
N ALA A 74 14.20 10.54 1.87
CA ALA A 74 13.92 10.83 3.28
C ALA A 74 14.26 9.68 4.23
N PHE A 75 14.06 8.44 3.80
CA PHE A 75 14.34 7.21 4.55
C PHE A 75 15.67 6.56 4.14
N LYS A 76 16.48 7.27 3.34
CA LYS A 76 17.83 6.82 3.02
C LYS A 76 18.72 6.95 4.26
N GLY A 77 19.19 5.82 4.76
CA GLY A 77 20.27 5.74 5.75
C GLY A 77 21.62 6.08 5.16
#